data_AF-A0A925CQW1-F1
#
_entry.id   AF-A0A925CQW1-F1
#
_cell.length_a   1.000
_cell.length_b   1.000
_cell.length_c   1.000
_cell.angle_alpha   90.00
_cell.angle_beta   90.00
_cell.angle_gamma   90.00
#
_symmetry.space_group_name_H-M   'P 1'
#
loop_
_entity.id
_entity.type
_entity.pdbx_description
1 polymer ?
#
loop_
_entity_poly.entity_id
_entity_poly.type
_entity_poly.pdbx_seq_one_letter_code
_entity_poly.pdbx_strand_id
1 'polypeptide(L)'
;MRLTTLLLASLALAAAPMVAQAQASPRQELRRDVREVRQDRRELHRDNREIRGDRREIRGDVKAARADGVVTGAERREIRRDTRDLKADKRDRRGDRRDLRRDRRDVRRDLRDTLKP
;
A
#
# COMPACT_ATOMS: atom_id res chain seq x y z
N MET A 1 30.27 71.09 -37.95
CA MET A 1 29.29 70.43 -38.86
C MET A 1 29.17 68.98 -38.44
N ARG A 2 27.95 68.40 -38.37
CA ARG A 2 27.66 66.95 -38.20
C ARG A 2 28.13 66.35 -36.83
N LEU A 3 27.76 65.16 -36.34
CA LEU A 3 26.59 64.21 -36.38
C LEU A 3 26.94 63.08 -35.34
N THR A 4 26.09 62.37 -34.58
CA THR A 4 24.65 62.37 -34.24
C THR A 4 24.48 61.75 -32.82
N THR A 5 23.28 61.72 -32.24
CA THR A 5 22.92 60.98 -31.00
C THR A 5 22.37 59.57 -31.25
N LEU A 6 22.77 58.57 -30.44
CA LEU A 6 22.13 57.27 -30.12
C LEU A 6 22.94 56.69 -28.94
N LEU A 7 22.47 56.42 -27.72
CA LEU A 7 21.28 55.73 -27.20
C LEU A 7 21.31 54.21 -27.43
N LEU A 8 21.64 53.44 -26.37
CA LEU A 8 20.96 52.22 -25.93
C LEU A 8 21.57 51.68 -24.62
N ALA A 9 20.74 50.98 -23.83
CA ALA A 9 21.15 50.30 -22.60
C ALA A 9 20.73 48.83 -22.65
N SER A 10 21.47 47.94 -21.97
CA SER A 10 21.13 46.51 -21.88
C SER A 10 21.50 45.92 -20.52
N LEU A 11 20.51 45.85 -19.62
CA LEU A 11 20.60 45.14 -18.35
C LEU A 11 20.50 43.62 -18.59
N ALA A 12 21.59 42.87 -18.34
CA ALA A 12 21.60 41.41 -18.48
C ALA A 12 21.18 40.74 -17.17
N LEU A 13 19.88 40.49 -17.01
CA LEU A 13 19.31 39.79 -15.85
C LEU A 13 19.59 38.27 -15.96
N ALA A 14 20.40 37.72 -15.06
CA ALA A 14 20.69 36.29 -15.02
C ALA A 14 19.45 35.49 -14.55
N ALA A 15 18.95 34.59 -15.38
CA ALA A 15 17.74 33.81 -15.08
C ALA A 15 18.02 32.65 -14.13
N ALA A 16 17.28 32.60 -13.01
CA ALA A 16 17.23 31.41 -12.15
C ALA A 16 16.20 30.40 -12.73
N PRO A 17 16.52 29.09 -12.79
CA PRO A 17 15.56 28.09 -13.24
C PRO A 17 14.44 27.93 -12.22
N MET A 18 13.21 28.28 -12.60
CA MET A 18 12.03 27.98 -11.79
C MET A 18 11.84 26.46 -11.72
N VAL A 19 12.16 25.86 -10.57
CA VAL A 19 11.77 24.48 -10.26
C VAL A 19 10.24 24.45 -10.17
N ALA A 20 9.60 24.00 -11.25
CA ALA A 20 8.16 23.86 -11.34
C ALA A 20 7.68 22.77 -10.36
N GLN A 21 7.34 23.20 -9.13
CA GLN A 21 6.79 22.31 -8.11
C GLN A 21 5.44 21.78 -8.60
N ALA A 22 5.44 20.52 -9.06
CA ALA A 22 4.25 19.79 -9.47
C ALA A 22 3.42 19.37 -8.24
N GLN A 23 2.91 20.36 -7.49
CA GLN A 23 1.97 20.13 -6.40
C GLN A 23 0.69 19.53 -7.00
N ALA A 24 0.39 18.29 -6.63
CA ALA A 24 -0.85 17.65 -7.04
C ALA A 24 -2.01 18.41 -6.39
N SER A 25 -3.10 18.62 -7.12
CA SER A 25 -4.29 19.24 -6.49
C SER A 25 -4.87 18.27 -5.44
N PRO A 26 -5.45 18.75 -4.32
CA PRO A 26 -6.05 17.86 -3.30
C PRO A 26 -7.12 16.89 -3.85
N ARG A 27 -7.77 17.25 -4.97
CA ARG A 27 -8.73 16.39 -5.69
C ARG A 27 -8.06 15.26 -6.50
N GLN A 28 -6.78 15.37 -6.83
CA GLN A 28 -5.98 14.31 -7.45
C GLN A 28 -5.39 13.37 -6.39
N GLU A 29 -4.96 13.93 -5.26
CA GLU A 29 -4.45 13.17 -4.09
C GLU A 29 -5.55 12.26 -3.55
N LEU A 30 -6.72 12.82 -3.18
CA LEU A 30 -7.90 12.06 -2.75
C LEU A 30 -8.35 10.96 -3.75
N ARG A 31 -8.03 11.11 -5.05
CA ARG A 31 -8.30 10.08 -6.08
C ARG A 31 -7.26 8.95 -6.12
N ARG A 32 -6.04 9.17 -5.64
CA ARG A 32 -5.00 8.15 -5.41
C ARG A 32 -5.32 7.38 -4.14
N ASP A 33 -5.57 8.07 -3.03
CA ASP A 33 -5.87 7.46 -1.73
C ASP A 33 -7.12 6.54 -1.81
N VAL A 34 -8.18 6.96 -2.51
CA VAL A 34 -9.37 6.15 -2.77
C VAL A 34 -9.09 4.93 -3.68
N ARG A 35 -8.07 4.99 -4.54
CA ARG A 35 -7.61 3.86 -5.36
C ARG A 35 -6.80 2.88 -4.53
N GLU A 36 -5.90 3.37 -3.67
CA GLU A 36 -5.09 2.58 -2.74
C GLU A 36 -5.99 1.84 -1.75
N VAL A 37 -6.88 2.53 -1.03
CA VAL A 37 -7.94 1.95 -0.17
C VAL A 37 -8.83 0.89 -0.86
N ARG A 38 -8.91 0.90 -2.19
CA ARG A 38 -9.60 -0.12 -3.01
C ARG A 38 -8.68 -1.28 -3.40
N GLN A 39 -7.38 -1.05 -3.55
CA GLN A 39 -6.34 -2.05 -3.78
C GLN A 39 -6.05 -2.87 -2.52
N ASP A 40 -5.78 -2.25 -1.37
CA ASP A 40 -5.51 -3.00 -0.12
C ASP A 40 -6.73 -3.83 0.30
N ARG A 41 -7.95 -3.38 -0.04
CA ARG A 41 -9.19 -4.17 0.12
C ARG A 41 -9.21 -5.44 -0.75
N ARG A 42 -8.57 -5.43 -1.92
CA ARG A 42 -8.42 -6.60 -2.82
C ARG A 42 -7.29 -7.50 -2.35
N GLU A 43 -6.23 -6.93 -1.79
CA GLU A 43 -5.10 -7.68 -1.20
C GLU A 43 -5.60 -8.42 0.04
N LEU A 44 -6.23 -7.72 0.99
CA LEU A 44 -6.99 -8.31 2.11
C LEU A 44 -8.05 -9.36 1.72
N HIS A 45 -8.45 -9.48 0.45
CA HIS A 45 -9.31 -10.55 -0.02
C HIS A 45 -8.53 -11.78 -0.52
N ARG A 46 -7.34 -11.57 -1.11
CA ARG A 46 -6.39 -12.60 -1.55
C ARG A 46 -5.75 -13.32 -0.37
N ASP A 47 -5.13 -12.64 0.58
CA ASP A 47 -4.56 -13.28 1.77
C ASP A 47 -5.65 -13.88 2.70
N ASN A 48 -6.91 -13.42 2.65
CA ASN A 48 -8.03 -14.16 3.27
C ASN A 48 -8.51 -15.40 2.49
N ARG A 49 -8.10 -15.58 1.23
CA ARG A 49 -8.26 -16.81 0.44
C ARG A 49 -7.07 -17.76 0.65
N GLU A 50 -5.85 -17.23 0.66
CA GLU A 50 -4.63 -17.98 1.00
C GLU A 50 -4.74 -18.55 2.42
N ILE A 51 -5.05 -17.74 3.46
CA ILE A 51 -5.31 -18.16 4.86
C ILE A 51 -6.52 -19.14 5.02
N ARG A 52 -7.18 -19.54 3.92
CA ARG A 52 -8.16 -20.63 3.84
C ARG A 52 -7.67 -21.86 3.08
N GLY A 53 -6.67 -21.74 2.21
CA GLY A 53 -5.92 -22.81 1.52
C GLY A 53 -5.02 -23.57 2.48
N ASP A 54 -4.02 -22.91 3.06
CA ASP A 54 -3.13 -23.50 4.08
C ASP A 54 -3.89 -24.06 5.31
N ARG A 55 -5.02 -23.46 5.70
CA ARG A 55 -5.95 -24.06 6.68
C ARG A 55 -6.59 -25.39 6.25
N ARG A 56 -6.73 -25.65 4.95
CA ARG A 56 -7.24 -26.90 4.37
C ARG A 56 -6.09 -27.89 4.19
N GLU A 57 -4.94 -27.45 3.71
CA GLU A 57 -3.71 -28.24 3.58
C GLU A 57 -3.32 -28.83 4.94
N ILE A 58 -3.07 -28.00 5.96
CA ILE A 58 -2.75 -28.45 7.34
C ILE A 58 -3.80 -29.41 7.92
N ARG A 59 -5.07 -29.32 7.50
CA ARG A 59 -6.13 -30.27 7.88
C ARG A 59 -6.07 -31.59 7.10
N GLY A 60 -5.65 -31.55 5.84
CA GLY A 60 -5.28 -32.70 5.04
C GLY A 60 -4.09 -33.43 5.65
N ASP A 61 -3.01 -32.71 5.97
CA ASP A 61 -1.76 -33.29 6.50
C ASP A 61 -1.99 -33.92 7.88
N VAL A 62 -2.71 -33.22 8.77
CA VAL A 62 -3.17 -33.77 10.06
C VAL A 62 -4.11 -34.97 9.91
N LYS A 63 -4.79 -35.13 8.76
CA LYS A 63 -5.60 -36.32 8.47
C LYS A 63 -4.73 -37.46 7.89
N ALA A 64 -3.81 -37.16 6.98
CA ALA A 64 -2.90 -38.11 6.35
C ALA A 64 -2.01 -38.78 7.40
N ALA A 65 -1.30 -37.99 8.21
CA ALA A 65 -0.45 -38.46 9.31
C ALA A 65 -1.18 -39.27 10.40
N ARG A 66 -2.52 -39.29 10.38
CA ARG A 66 -3.37 -40.09 11.27
C ARG A 66 -4.00 -41.31 10.59
N ALA A 67 -4.03 -41.37 9.26
CA ALA A 67 -4.57 -42.51 8.52
C ALA A 67 -3.69 -43.76 8.74
N ASP A 68 -2.38 -43.56 8.76
CA ASP A 68 -1.37 -44.62 8.87
C ASP A 68 -1.14 -45.07 10.33
N GLY A 69 -1.95 -44.59 11.28
CA GLY A 69 -1.90 -44.93 12.70
C GLY A 69 -0.73 -44.35 13.50
N VAL A 70 0.37 -43.96 12.84
CA VAL A 70 1.60 -43.44 13.47
C VAL A 70 2.02 -42.10 12.85
N VAL A 71 1.82 -41.00 13.59
CA VAL A 71 2.35 -39.68 13.20
C VAL A 71 3.87 -39.68 13.39
N THR A 72 4.63 -39.53 12.30
CA THR A 72 6.09 -39.49 12.36
C THR A 72 6.62 -38.17 12.95
N GLY A 73 7.89 -38.18 13.36
CA GLY A 73 8.60 -36.97 13.74
C GLY A 73 8.79 -35.96 12.59
N ALA A 74 8.66 -36.37 11.32
CA ALA A 74 8.78 -35.49 10.16
C ALA A 74 7.51 -34.65 9.98
N GLU A 75 6.36 -35.29 9.79
CA GLU A 75 5.05 -34.62 9.62
C GLU A 75 4.73 -33.72 10.83
N ARG A 76 5.09 -34.17 12.05
CA ARG A 76 4.92 -33.36 13.27
C ARG A 76 5.80 -32.11 13.32
N ARG A 77 6.87 -32.02 12.52
CA ARG A 77 7.68 -30.81 12.33
C ARG A 77 7.13 -29.93 11.22
N GLU A 78 6.68 -30.53 10.13
CA GLU A 78 6.02 -29.88 8.98
C GLU A 78 4.73 -29.17 9.41
N ILE A 79 3.71 -29.91 9.86
CA ILE A 79 2.43 -29.38 10.39
C ILE A 79 2.65 -28.26 11.44
N ARG A 80 3.73 -28.35 12.23
CA ARG A 80 4.12 -27.34 13.22
C ARG A 80 4.74 -26.08 12.60
N ARG A 81 5.52 -26.20 11.52
CA ARG A 81 6.02 -25.08 10.71
C ARG A 81 4.83 -24.37 10.07
N ASP A 82 3.99 -25.10 9.35
CA ASP A 82 2.91 -24.49 8.57
C ASP A 82 1.90 -23.81 9.51
N THR A 83 1.65 -24.39 10.69
CA THR A 83 0.84 -23.77 11.75
C THR A 83 1.47 -22.49 12.35
N ARG A 84 2.80 -22.31 12.29
CA ARG A 84 3.50 -21.06 12.67
C ARG A 84 3.43 -20.03 11.56
N ASP A 85 3.64 -20.45 10.33
CA ASP A 85 3.68 -19.56 9.15
C ASP A 85 2.26 -18.99 8.96
N LEU A 86 1.24 -19.85 8.97
CA LEU A 86 -0.20 -19.52 9.09
C LEU A 86 -0.59 -18.75 10.38
N LYS A 87 0.32 -18.55 11.35
CA LYS A 87 0.11 -17.65 12.50
C LYS A 87 0.74 -16.27 12.25
N ALA A 88 1.82 -16.17 11.47
CA ALA A 88 2.38 -14.93 10.97
C ALA A 88 1.39 -14.24 10.03
N ASP A 89 0.94 -14.89 8.96
CA ASP A 89 -0.01 -14.31 7.99
C ASP A 89 -1.30 -13.83 8.68
N LYS A 90 -1.75 -14.55 9.71
CA LYS A 90 -2.91 -14.14 10.51
C LYS A 90 -2.68 -12.89 11.36
N ARG A 91 -1.43 -12.61 11.76
CA ARG A 91 -0.99 -11.41 12.50
C ARG A 91 -0.79 -10.24 11.55
N ASP A 92 -0.16 -10.48 10.42
CA ASP A 92 0.24 -9.41 9.50
C ASP A 92 -1.02 -8.90 8.77
N ARG A 93 -1.91 -9.82 8.36
CA ARG A 93 -3.32 -9.53 7.99
C ARG A 93 -4.25 -9.09 9.15
N ARG A 94 -3.69 -8.70 10.31
CA ARG A 94 -4.38 -7.85 11.31
C ARG A 94 -3.79 -6.44 11.36
N GLY A 95 -2.51 -6.28 11.01
CA GLY A 95 -1.87 -4.99 10.68
C GLY A 95 -2.56 -4.34 9.50
N ASP A 96 -2.54 -4.96 8.31
CA ASP A 96 -3.09 -4.37 7.09
C ASP A 96 -4.58 -4.00 7.23
N ARG A 97 -5.35 -4.78 8.01
CA ARG A 97 -6.76 -4.48 8.34
C ARG A 97 -6.92 -3.33 9.35
N ARG A 98 -5.93 -3.06 10.20
CA ARG A 98 -5.87 -1.89 11.10
C ARG A 98 -5.45 -0.65 10.34
N ASP A 99 -4.53 -0.78 9.40
CA ASP A 99 -3.98 0.34 8.64
C ASP A 99 -4.96 0.79 7.55
N LEU A 100 -5.59 -0.13 6.80
CA LEU A 100 -6.77 0.17 5.95
C LEU A 100 -7.96 0.81 6.72
N ARG A 101 -7.99 0.72 8.07
CA ARG A 101 -8.98 1.42 8.91
C ARG A 101 -8.59 2.87 9.22
N ARG A 102 -7.28 3.19 9.18
CA ARG A 102 -6.71 4.53 9.29
C ARG A 102 -6.85 5.25 7.95
N ASP A 103 -6.39 4.64 6.88
CA ASP A 103 -6.44 5.22 5.52
C ASP A 103 -7.87 5.60 5.13
N ARG A 104 -8.86 4.74 5.43
CA ARG A 104 -10.30 5.03 5.26
C ARG A 104 -10.85 6.14 6.16
N ARG A 105 -10.25 6.41 7.32
CA ARG A 105 -10.63 7.51 8.20
C ARG A 105 -10.04 8.81 7.67
N ASP A 106 -8.83 8.76 7.14
CA ASP A 106 -8.08 9.92 6.73
C ASP A 106 -8.59 10.39 5.33
N VAL A 107 -8.80 9.47 4.37
CA VAL A 107 -9.60 9.72 3.14
C VAL A 107 -10.98 10.36 3.42
N ARG A 108 -11.65 10.00 4.52
CA ARG A 108 -12.93 10.62 4.94
C ARG A 108 -12.74 12.03 5.51
N ARG A 109 -11.64 12.28 6.20
CA ARG A 109 -11.26 13.62 6.67
C ARG A 109 -10.97 14.52 5.48
N ASP A 110 -10.20 14.03 4.52
CA ASP A 110 -9.68 14.83 3.41
C ASP A 110 -10.79 15.08 2.37
N LEU A 111 -11.70 14.12 2.17
CA LEU A 111 -12.98 14.35 1.48
C LEU A 111 -13.82 15.44 2.16
N ARG A 112 -13.94 15.44 3.50
CA ARG A 112 -14.69 16.48 4.22
C ARG A 112 -13.99 17.84 4.12
N ASP A 113 -12.67 17.86 4.27
CA ASP A 113 -11.88 19.09 4.33
C ASP A 113 -11.72 19.73 2.93
N THR A 114 -11.82 18.96 1.84
CA THR A 114 -11.95 19.45 0.45
C THR A 114 -13.39 19.80 0.02
N LEU A 115 -14.38 19.56 0.89
CA LEU A 115 -15.80 19.95 0.71
C LEU A 115 -16.23 21.12 1.62
N LYS A 116 -15.29 21.77 2.31
CA LYS A 116 -15.56 23.02 3.01
C LYS A 116 -15.74 24.17 1.99
N PRO A 117 -16.68 25.10 2.24
CA PRO A 117 -16.74 26.37 1.51
C PRO A 117 -15.58 27.29 1.88
#